data_AF-A0A9X1XE76-F1
#
_entry.id   AF-A0A9X1XE76-F1
#
_cell.length_a   1.000
_cell.length_b   1.000
_cell.length_c   1.000
_cell.angle_alpha   90.00
_cell.angle_beta   90.00
_cell.angle_gamma   90.00
#
_symmetry.space_group_name_H-M   'P 1'
#
loop_
_entity.id
_entity.type
_entity.pdbx_description
1 polymer ?
#
loop_
_entity_poly.entity_id
_entity_poly.type
_entity_poly.pdbx_seq_one_letter_code
_entity_poly.pdbx_strand_id
1 'polypeptide(L)' 'MHRYIEKIKPCPDRTHIRLYFDGYHFLAISADCEIMATDEGLTAYDPVGCLYYEIRKDCAK' A
#
# COMPACT_ATOMS: atom_id res chain seq x y z
N MET A 1 18.31 -5.15 -1.15
CA MET A 1 17.28 -5.69 -2.07
C MET A 1 16.09 -4.75 -1.98
N HIS A 2 15.95 -3.83 -2.93
CA HIS A 2 14.87 -2.86 -2.91
C HIS A 2 13.56 -3.53 -3.34
N ARG A 3 12.52 -3.48 -2.50
CA ARG A 3 11.18 -3.94 -2.85
C ARG A 3 10.36 -2.72 -3.26
N TYR A 4 10.03 -2.62 -4.54
CA TYR A 4 9.15 -1.59 -5.08
C TYR A 4 7.73 -2.17 -5.24
N ILE A 5 6.72 -1.30 -5.28
CA ILE A 5 5.38 -1.74 -5.66
C ILE A 5 5.39 -2.04 -7.15
N GLU A 6 5.37 -3.32 -7.52
CA GLU A 6 5.38 -3.76 -8.91
C GLU A 6 4.00 -3.63 -9.55
N LYS A 7 2.94 -3.75 -8.74
CA LYS A 7 1.57 -3.81 -9.24
C LYS A 7 0.55 -3.40 -8.20
N ILE A 8 -0.49 -2.73 -8.67
CA ILE A 8 -1.68 -2.39 -7.88
C ILE A 8 -2.89 -3.06 -8.51
N LYS A 9 -3.68 -3.78 -7.71
CA LYS A 9 -4.94 -4.38 -8.17
C LYS A 9 -6.02 -4.30 -7.09
N PRO A 10 -7.30 -4.09 -7.44
CA PRO A 10 -8.39 -4.30 -6.50
C PRO A 10 -8.52 -5.79 -6.14
N CYS A 11 -8.97 -6.07 -4.92
CA CYS A 11 -9.47 -7.40 -4.56
C CYS A 11 -10.70 -7.74 -5.43
N PRO A 12 -10.99 -9.04 -5.67
CA PRO A 12 -12.18 -9.46 -6.41
C PRO A 12 -13.50 -8.97 -5.80
N ASP A 13 -13.56 -8.82 -4.48
CA ASP A 13 -14.69 -8.28 -3.72
C ASP A 13 -14.73 -6.73 -3.67
N ARG A 14 -13.70 -6.07 -4.21
CA ARG A 14 -13.50 -4.61 -4.27
C ARG A 14 -13.43 -3.89 -2.93
N THR A 15 -13.29 -4.61 -1.82
CA THR A 15 -13.21 -3.99 -0.48
C THR A 15 -11.81 -3.45 -0.19
N HIS A 16 -10.78 -3.97 -0.87
CA HIS A 16 -9.39 -3.62 -0.66
C HIS A 16 -8.64 -3.40 -1.98
N ILE A 17 -7.56 -2.62 -1.89
CA ILE A 17 -6.52 -2.49 -2.91
C ILE A 17 -5.30 -3.30 -2.47
N ARG A 18 -4.79 -4.14 -3.35
CA ARG A 18 -3.56 -4.93 -3.16
C ARG A 18 -2.37 -4.25 -3.82
N LEU A 19 -1.38 -3.90 -3.01
CA LEU A 19 -0.08 -3.37 -3.40
C LEU A 19 0.93 -4.53 -3.41
N TYR A 20 1.27 -5.03 -4.60
CA TYR A 20 2.16 -6.17 -4.76
C TYR A 20 3.62 -5.73 -4.74
N PHE A 21 4.42 -6.41 -3.93
CA PHE A 21 5.89 -6.25 -3.87
C PHE A 21 6.62 -7.28 -4.74
N ASP A 22 5.92 -8.36 -5.12
CA ASP A 22 6.30 -9.34 -6.13
C ASP A 22 5.04 -10.08 -6.64
N GLY A 23 5.21 -11.15 -7.42
CA GLY A 23 4.09 -11.91 -7.99
C GLY A 23 3.13 -12.56 -6.97
N TYR A 24 3.54 -12.72 -5.71
CA TYR A 24 2.77 -13.44 -4.69
C TYR A 24 2.52 -12.62 -3.42
N HIS A 25 3.45 -11.76 -3.01
CA HIS A 25 3.37 -11.00 -1.77
C HIS A 25 2.78 -9.61 -2.03
N PHE A 26 1.76 -9.25 -1.24
CA PHE A 26 1.11 -7.95 -1.32
C PHE A 26 0.66 -7.44 0.05
N LEU A 27 0.54 -6.12 0.17
CA LEU A 27 -0.19 -5.46 1.24
C LEU A 27 -1.60 -5.13 0.75
N ALA A 28 -2.63 -5.56 1.47
CA ALA A 28 -4.00 -5.14 1.21
C ALA A 28 -4.34 -3.97 2.13
N ILE A 29 -4.78 -2.85 1.55
CA ILE A 29 -5.32 -1.70 2.27
C ILE A 29 -6.79 -1.52 1.87
N SER A 30 -7.61 -0.94 2.75
CA SER A 30 -9.00 -0.65 2.43
C SER A 30 -9.10 0.23 1.18
N ALA A 31 -10.11 -0.02 0.35
CA ALA A 31 -10.36 0.80 -0.84
C ALA A 31 -10.80 2.24 -0.46
N ASP A 32 -11.33 2.41 0.75
CA ASP A 32 -11.77 3.69 1.30
C ASP A 32 -10.64 4.47 2.01
N CYS A 33 -9.39 3.97 1.94
CA CYS A 33 -8.27 4.67 2.53
C CYS A 33 -8.03 6.03 1.85
N GLU A 34 -7.78 7.05 2.66
CA GLU A 34 -7.17 8.29 2.22
C GLU A 34 -5.66 8.05 2.02
N ILE A 35 -5.18 8.22 0.79
CA ILE A 35 -3.80 7.93 0.41
C ILE A 35 -3.03 9.23 0.16
N MET A 36 -1.86 9.37 0.77
CA MET A 36 -0.90 10.43 0.47
C MET A 36 0.44 9.82 0.05
N ALA A 37 0.85 10.07 -1.20
CA ALA A 37 2.14 9.64 -1.72
C ALA A 37 3.11 10.83 -1.81
N THR A 38 4.35 10.61 -1.36
CA THR A 38 5.45 11.58 -1.44
C THR A 38 6.68 10.94 -2.07
N ASP A 39 7.72 11.73 -2.31
CA ASP A 39 9.00 11.20 -2.79
C ASP A 39 9.67 10.23 -1.80
N GLU A 40 9.30 10.27 -0.52
CA GLU A 40 9.86 9.45 0.55
C GLU A 40 9.07 8.16 0.79
N GLY A 41 7.82 8.10 0.33
CA GLY A 41 6.95 6.96 0.60
C GLY A 41 5.47 7.19 0.31
N LEU A 42 4.64 6.40 0.98
CA LEU A 42 3.19 6.46 0.90
C LEU A 42 2.61 6.26 2.30
N THR A 43 1.60 7.05 2.64
CA THR A 43 0.75 6.83 3.79
C THR A 43 -0.67 6.52 3.32
N ALA A 44 -1.38 5.66 4.06
CA ALA A 44 -2.78 5.37 3.82
C ALA A 44 -3.51 5.33 5.16
N TYR A 45 -4.64 6.03 5.26
CA TYR A 45 -5.47 6.07 6.46
C TYR A 45 -6.87 5.54 6.14
N ASP A 46 -7.29 4.48 6.83
CA ASP A 46 -8.65 3.96 6.79
C ASP A 46 -9.47 4.61 7.91
N PRO A 47 -10.37 5.56 7.60
CA PRO A 47 -11.18 6.23 8.62
C PRO A 47 -12.22 5.30 9.26
N VAL A 48 -12.62 4.22 8.58
CA VAL A 48 -13.67 3.30 9.04
C VAL A 48 -13.06 2.26 9.99
N GLY A 49 -11.94 1.68 9.58
CA GLY A 49 -11.19 0.70 10.40
C GLY A 49 -10.26 1.33 11.44
N CYS A 50 -10.07 2.65 11.39
CA CYS A 50 -9.06 3.39 12.15
C CYS A 50 -7.64 2.79 11.98
N LEU A 51 -7.30 2.38 10.75
CA LEU A 51 -6.00 1.80 10.42
C LEU A 51 -5.11 2.85 9.74
N TYR A 52 -3.84 2.87 10.11
CA TYR A 52 -2.84 3.74 9.50
C TYR A 52 -1.69 2.90 8.95
N TYR A 53 -1.36 3.11 7.68
CA TYR A 53 -0.29 2.42 6.97
C TYR A 53 0.77 3.44 6.56
N GLU A 54 2.03 3.10 6.79
CA GLU A 54 3.19 3.87 6.33
C GLU A 54 4.12 2.96 5.54
N ILE A 55 4.29 3.24 4.25
CA ILE A 55 5.17 2.53 3.33
C ILE A 55 6.32 3.47 2.98
N ARG A 56 7.50 3.22 3.54
CA ARG A 56 8.68 4.06 3.29
C ARG A 56 9.52 3.48 2.17
N LYS A 57 10.08 4.33 1.30
CA LYS A 57 11.14 3.90 0.40
C LYS A 57 12.35 3.52 1.25
N ASP A 58 12.89 2.34 0.99
CA ASP A 58 14.13 1.90 1.64
C ASP A 58 15.29 2.75 1.14
N CYS A 59 15.68 3.77 1.92
CA CYS A 59 16.93 4.48 1.73
C CYS A 59 18.04 3.55 2.21
N ALA A 60 18.62 2.76 1.31
CA ALA A 60 19.88 2.09 1.58
C ALA A 60 20.90 3.16 2.00
N LYS A 61 21.41 3.04 3.23
CA LYS A 61 22.52 3.86 3.74
C LYS A 61 23.79 3.57 2.98
#